data_AF-A0A962QPL2-F1
#
_entry.id   AF-A0A962QPL2-F1
#
_cell.length_a   1.000
_cell.length_b   1.000
_cell.length_c   1.000
_cell.angle_alpha   90.00
_cell.angle_beta   90.00
_cell.angle_gamma   90.00
#
_symmetry.space_group_name_H-M   'P 1'
#
loop_
_entity.id
_entity.type
_entity.pdbx_description
1 polymer ?
#
loop_
_entity_poly.entity_id
_entity_poly.type
_entity_poly.pdbx_seq_one_letter_code
_entity_poly.pdbx_strand_id
1 'polypeptide(L)'
;MPTAEARQHTQSSPRQRSRQLAWSAGFAIASLYLLFAAAASLVTYQSGVKPASTTMARTHAEHVAEITFESLYSLMLAGAGRERLQDAALRMEHTGSGISIHIVRGPHLVAQFGDLRDSRALRQSDPMVRQAFATGKPQTDDRGDYLHIAYPALFRQPCLACHTQGIVGEVAGVVAVTYPNNAIVEPRRQAMLPLLLFFVVGFPVAMLATYLLTRGNH
;
A
#
# COMPACT_ATOMS: atom_id res chain seq x y z
N MET A 1 -81.19 2.86 -29.92
CA MET A 1 -80.64 2.11 -28.78
C MET A 1 -79.12 2.08 -28.92
N PRO A 2 -78.37 2.98 -28.25
CA PRO A 2 -76.92 2.90 -28.18
C PRO A 2 -76.48 2.28 -26.85
N THR A 3 -75.63 1.27 -26.94
CA THR A 3 -74.91 0.66 -25.81
C THR A 3 -73.82 1.62 -25.33
N ALA A 4 -73.91 2.05 -24.07
CA ALA A 4 -72.93 2.91 -23.43
C ALA A 4 -71.65 2.11 -23.10
N GLU A 5 -70.67 2.17 -23.98
CA GLU A 5 -69.27 2.23 -23.54
C GLU A 5 -69.07 3.52 -22.74
N ALA A 6 -68.60 3.43 -21.49
CA ALA A 6 -67.51 4.26 -20.98
C ALA A 6 -67.34 4.15 -19.46
N ARG A 7 -66.08 3.88 -19.08
CA ARG A 7 -65.38 4.49 -17.94
C ARG A 7 -65.95 4.19 -16.55
N GLN A 8 -65.49 3.10 -15.95
CA GLN A 8 -65.23 3.11 -14.52
C GLN A 8 -63.73 3.08 -14.26
N HIS A 9 -63.26 4.28 -13.98
CA HIS A 9 -61.93 4.65 -13.53
C HIS A 9 -61.42 3.71 -12.43
N THR A 10 -60.19 3.26 -12.64
CA THR A 10 -59.26 2.64 -11.71
C THR A 10 -59.08 3.50 -10.45
N GLN A 11 -60.03 3.48 -9.51
CA GLN A 11 -59.88 4.14 -8.21
C GLN A 11 -59.15 3.19 -7.26
N SER A 12 -57.81 3.31 -7.25
CA SER A 12 -56.97 2.72 -6.21
C SER A 12 -57.44 3.18 -4.82
N SER A 13 -57.75 2.25 -3.90
CA SER A 13 -58.25 2.60 -2.56
C SER A 13 -57.23 3.43 -1.78
N PRO A 14 -57.65 4.37 -0.90
CA PRO A 14 -56.75 5.25 -0.16
C PRO A 14 -55.73 4.48 0.71
N ARG A 15 -56.07 3.27 1.17
CA ARG A 15 -55.15 2.37 1.90
C ARG A 15 -54.08 1.73 1.01
N GLN A 16 -54.37 1.51 -0.28
CA GLN A 16 -53.41 0.96 -1.24
C GLN A 16 -52.42 2.02 -1.70
N ARG A 17 -52.90 3.26 -1.90
CA ARG A 17 -52.08 4.41 -2.28
C ARG A 17 -51.12 4.81 -1.16
N SER A 18 -51.56 4.81 0.11
CA SER A 18 -50.69 5.08 1.26
C SER A 18 -49.62 4.01 1.47
N ARG A 19 -49.94 2.73 1.23
CA ARG A 19 -48.97 1.63 1.25
C ARG A 19 -47.95 1.75 0.12
N GLN A 20 -48.36 2.07 -1.11
CA GLN A 20 -47.41 2.28 -2.22
C GLN A 20 -46.47 3.47 -1.96
N LEU A 21 -46.99 4.57 -1.42
CA LEU A 21 -46.20 5.75 -1.02
C LEU A 21 -45.20 5.44 0.10
N ALA A 22 -45.59 4.68 1.11
CA ALA A 22 -44.70 4.27 2.21
C ALA A 22 -43.54 3.39 1.70
N TRP A 23 -43.81 2.52 0.72
CA TRP A 23 -42.79 1.65 0.14
C TRP A 23 -41.84 2.42 -0.78
N SER A 24 -42.34 3.30 -1.65
CA SER A 24 -41.47 4.14 -2.48
C SER A 24 -40.59 5.06 -1.64
N ALA A 25 -41.11 5.57 -0.51
CA ALA A 25 -40.33 6.36 0.44
C ALA A 25 -39.24 5.52 1.12
N GLY A 26 -39.55 4.29 1.56
CA GLY A 26 -38.58 3.37 2.14
C GLY A 26 -37.44 3.01 1.17
N PHE A 27 -37.77 2.73 -0.09
CA PHE A 27 -36.76 2.48 -1.13
C PHE A 27 -35.90 3.71 -1.41
N ALA A 28 -36.50 4.90 -1.50
CA ALA A 28 -35.75 6.14 -1.74
C ALA A 28 -34.76 6.44 -0.59
N ILE A 29 -35.17 6.23 0.66
CA ILE A 29 -34.31 6.42 1.84
C ILE A 29 -33.17 5.40 1.86
N ALA A 30 -33.46 4.13 1.55
CA ALA A 30 -32.44 3.09 1.49
C ALA A 30 -31.41 3.34 0.36
N SER A 31 -31.86 3.75 -0.83
CA SER A 31 -30.97 4.12 -1.93
C SER A 31 -30.12 5.34 -1.60
N LEU A 32 -30.69 6.36 -0.96
CA LEU A 32 -29.94 7.55 -0.54
C LEU A 32 -28.90 7.19 0.53
N TYR A 33 -29.24 6.31 1.47
CA TYR A 33 -28.32 5.81 2.49
C TYR A 33 -27.16 5.02 1.89
N LEU A 34 -27.44 4.11 0.93
CA LEU A 34 -26.41 3.35 0.24
C LEU A 34 -25.46 4.25 -0.57
N LEU A 35 -26.00 5.25 -1.25
CA LEU A 35 -25.19 6.26 -1.95
C LEU A 35 -24.31 7.06 -1.00
N PHE A 36 -24.86 7.49 0.13
CA PHE A 36 -24.11 8.20 1.16
C PHE A 36 -23.00 7.33 1.77
N ALA A 37 -23.29 6.08 2.08
CA ALA A 37 -22.31 5.13 2.61
C ALA A 37 -21.19 4.84 1.60
N ALA A 38 -21.52 4.68 0.32
CA ALA A 38 -20.53 4.49 -0.75
C ALA A 38 -19.65 5.73 -0.93
N ALA A 39 -20.24 6.93 -0.94
CA ALA A 39 -19.50 8.19 -1.02
C ALA A 39 -18.58 8.39 0.18
N ALA A 40 -19.08 8.17 1.40
CA ALA A 40 -18.28 8.25 2.63
C ALA A 40 -17.11 7.26 2.62
N SER A 41 -17.34 6.04 2.14
CA SER A 41 -16.29 5.01 2.00
C SER A 41 -15.22 5.39 0.97
N LEU A 42 -15.62 6.01 -0.14
CA LEU A 42 -14.67 6.49 -1.15
C LEU A 42 -13.82 7.65 -0.61
N VAL A 43 -14.46 8.57 0.11
CA VAL A 43 -13.78 9.73 0.72
C VAL A 43 -12.77 9.27 1.76
N THR A 44 -13.14 8.35 2.68
CA THR A 44 -12.21 7.84 3.71
C THR A 44 -11.04 7.07 3.10
N TYR A 45 -11.29 6.33 2.00
CA TYR A 45 -10.25 5.65 1.25
C TYR A 45 -9.23 6.63 0.63
N GLN A 46 -9.73 7.68 -0.02
CA GLN A 46 -8.88 8.68 -0.69
C GLN A 46 -8.13 9.57 0.29
N SER A 47 -8.79 10.03 1.36
CA SER A 47 -8.24 11.05 2.26
C SER A 47 -7.38 10.49 3.40
N GLY A 48 -7.70 9.29 3.91
CA GLY A 48 -7.00 8.71 5.06
C GLY A 48 -6.15 7.50 4.68
N VAL A 49 -6.76 6.54 3.99
CA VAL A 49 -6.16 5.20 3.85
C VAL A 49 -5.04 5.16 2.82
N LYS A 50 -5.21 5.79 1.66
CA LYS A 50 -4.18 5.84 0.62
C LYS A 50 -2.89 6.54 1.10
N PRO A 51 -2.92 7.80 1.57
CA PRO A 51 -1.70 8.49 2.02
C PRO A 51 -1.08 7.89 3.28
N ALA A 52 -1.88 7.35 4.21
CA ALA A 52 -1.33 6.66 5.38
C ALA A 52 -0.56 5.41 4.95
N SER A 53 -1.07 4.64 3.98
CA SER A 53 -0.38 3.44 3.54
C SER A 53 0.90 3.71 2.77
N THR A 54 0.96 4.75 1.93
CA THR A 54 2.19 5.11 1.23
C THR A 54 3.25 5.64 2.19
N THR A 55 2.84 6.38 3.22
CA THR A 55 3.75 6.82 4.28
C THR A 55 4.29 5.63 5.07
N MET A 56 3.43 4.69 5.46
CA MET A 56 3.86 3.48 6.17
C MET A 56 4.75 2.59 5.30
N ALA A 57 4.42 2.45 4.01
CA ALA A 57 5.24 1.77 3.01
C ALA A 57 6.66 2.31 2.97
N ARG A 58 6.75 3.65 2.91
CA ARG A 58 8.01 4.37 2.86
C ARG A 58 8.84 4.13 4.11
N THR A 59 8.27 4.39 5.29
CA THR A 59 8.98 4.19 6.55
C THR A 59 9.43 2.74 6.72
N HIS A 60 8.58 1.78 6.33
CA HIS A 60 8.92 0.36 6.40
C HIS A 60 10.09 0.01 5.46
N ALA A 61 10.05 0.45 4.21
CA ALA A 61 11.11 0.16 3.25
C ALA A 61 12.43 0.90 3.57
N GLU A 62 12.38 2.14 4.12
CA GLU A 62 13.54 2.82 4.70
C GLU A 62 14.14 1.98 5.85
N HIS A 63 13.31 1.48 6.76
CA HIS A 63 13.76 0.68 7.90
C HIS A 63 14.34 -0.68 7.46
N VAL A 64 13.76 -1.33 6.45
CA VAL A 64 14.30 -2.57 5.87
C VAL A 64 15.69 -2.32 5.27
N ALA A 65 15.88 -1.20 4.57
CA ALA A 65 17.18 -0.84 3.99
C ALA A 65 18.23 -0.58 5.09
N GLU A 66 17.82 0.10 6.17
CA GLU A 66 18.66 0.34 7.34
C GLU A 66 19.07 -0.97 8.04
N ILE A 67 18.11 -1.85 8.34
CA ILE A 67 18.38 -3.17 8.93
C ILE A 67 19.31 -4.01 8.04
N THR A 68 19.10 -3.96 6.73
CA THR A 68 19.94 -4.65 5.74
C THR A 68 21.39 -4.19 5.85
N PHE A 69 21.59 -2.86 5.90
CA PHE A 69 22.92 -2.29 6.10
C PHE A 69 23.53 -2.68 7.45
N GLU A 70 22.80 -2.54 8.56
CA GLU A 70 23.31 -2.87 9.89
C GLU A 70 23.63 -4.36 10.05
N SER A 71 22.90 -5.23 9.37
CA SER A 71 23.17 -6.67 9.34
C SER A 71 24.49 -6.98 8.63
N LEU A 72 24.72 -6.36 7.46
CA LEU A 72 25.98 -6.50 6.72
C LEU A 72 27.15 -5.87 7.49
N TYR A 73 26.93 -4.71 8.11
CA TYR A 73 27.91 -4.05 8.96
C TYR A 73 28.31 -4.92 10.17
N SER A 74 27.35 -5.57 10.81
CA SER A 74 27.61 -6.49 11.92
C SER A 74 28.47 -7.68 11.48
N LEU A 75 28.22 -8.22 10.28
CA LEU A 75 29.07 -9.28 9.71
C LEU A 75 30.49 -8.78 9.40
N MET A 76 30.63 -7.55 8.91
CA MET A 76 31.93 -6.93 8.67
C MET A 76 32.73 -6.75 9.97
N LEU A 77 32.08 -6.28 11.04
CA LEU A 77 32.70 -6.16 12.36
C LEU A 77 33.13 -7.51 12.94
N ALA A 78 32.39 -8.58 12.65
CA ALA A 78 32.75 -9.94 13.02
C ALA A 78 33.90 -10.52 12.16
N GLY A 79 34.44 -9.77 11.21
CA GLY A 79 35.52 -10.21 10.33
C GLY A 79 35.07 -11.21 9.26
N ALA A 80 33.79 -11.20 8.87
CA ALA A 80 33.29 -12.10 7.82
C ALA A 80 34.04 -11.88 6.50
N GLY A 81 34.44 -12.98 5.86
CA GLY A 81 35.08 -12.96 4.54
C GLY A 81 34.14 -12.47 3.43
N ARG A 82 34.73 -12.04 2.30
CA ARG A 82 34.00 -11.45 1.15
C ARG A 82 32.86 -12.33 0.63
N GLU A 83 33.09 -13.64 0.51
CA GLU A 83 32.06 -14.59 0.04
C GLU A 83 30.85 -14.64 0.98
N ARG A 84 31.07 -14.69 2.30
CA ARG A 84 29.97 -14.72 3.28
C ARG A 84 29.14 -13.44 3.26
N LEU A 85 29.79 -12.28 3.08
CA LEU A 85 29.10 -11.01 2.94
C LEU A 85 28.28 -10.95 1.65
N GLN A 86 28.82 -11.50 0.56
CA GLN A 86 28.13 -11.56 -0.72
C GLN A 86 26.94 -12.53 -0.67
N ASP A 87 27.08 -13.70 -0.05
CA ASP A 87 25.97 -14.63 0.14
C ASP A 87 24.88 -14.05 1.04
N ALA A 88 25.25 -13.31 2.09
CA ALA A 88 24.29 -12.63 2.95
C ALA A 88 23.53 -11.56 2.17
N ALA A 89 24.22 -10.75 1.38
CA ALA A 89 23.62 -9.75 0.50
C ALA A 89 22.63 -10.40 -0.49
N LEU A 90 23.06 -11.44 -1.22
CA LEU A 90 22.23 -12.16 -2.19
C LEU A 90 20.98 -12.79 -1.56
N ARG A 91 21.10 -13.34 -0.34
CA ARG A 91 19.94 -13.85 0.41
C ARG A 91 18.95 -12.75 0.74
N MET A 92 19.44 -11.54 1.06
CA MET A 92 18.59 -10.39 1.34
C MET A 92 17.86 -9.88 0.09
N GLU A 93 18.48 -9.98 -1.10
CA GLU A 93 17.84 -9.59 -2.38
C GLU A 93 16.57 -10.40 -2.69
N HIS A 94 16.47 -11.62 -2.15
CA HIS A 94 15.34 -12.53 -2.37
C HIS A 94 14.41 -12.72 -1.16
N THR A 95 14.57 -11.92 -0.10
CA THR A 95 13.68 -11.99 1.07
C THR A 95 12.39 -11.22 0.85
N GLY A 96 11.26 -11.94 0.82
CA GLY A 96 9.92 -11.39 0.79
C GLY A 96 9.23 -11.53 -0.56
N SER A 97 7.93 -11.85 -0.57
CA SER A 97 7.15 -11.95 -1.80
C SER A 97 6.98 -10.58 -2.44
N GLY A 98 7.61 -10.37 -3.59
CA GLY A 98 7.43 -9.17 -4.42
C GLY A 98 8.33 -7.98 -4.10
N ILE A 99 9.12 -8.03 -3.02
CA ILE A 99 10.10 -6.99 -2.67
C ILE A 99 11.42 -7.33 -3.38
N SER A 100 12.05 -6.35 -4.04
CA SER A 100 13.41 -6.49 -4.53
C SER A 100 14.35 -5.56 -3.77
N ILE A 101 15.46 -6.10 -3.30
CA ILE A 101 16.52 -5.35 -2.63
C ILE A 101 17.78 -5.50 -3.48
N HIS A 102 18.47 -4.40 -3.75
CA HIS A 102 19.72 -4.37 -4.49
C HIS A 102 20.75 -3.55 -3.72
N ILE A 103 21.94 -4.09 -3.53
CA ILE A 103 23.03 -3.39 -2.85
C ILE A 103 24.01 -2.84 -3.89
N VAL A 104 24.06 -1.52 -3.99
CA VAL A 104 24.87 -0.80 -4.97
C VAL A 104 26.15 -0.29 -4.31
N ARG A 105 27.31 -0.78 -4.77
CA ARG A 105 28.61 -0.34 -4.24
C ARG A 105 28.97 1.07 -4.70
N GLY A 106 29.46 1.88 -3.77
CA GLY A 106 29.98 3.21 -4.04
C GLY A 106 31.40 3.20 -4.65
N PRO A 107 31.86 4.34 -5.18
CA PRO A 107 33.14 4.44 -5.90
C PRO A 107 34.35 3.97 -5.10
N HIS A 108 34.41 4.29 -3.80
CA HIS A 108 35.51 3.88 -2.91
C HIS A 108 35.59 2.36 -2.74
N LEU A 109 34.43 1.69 -2.63
CA LEU A 109 34.38 0.23 -2.55
C LEU A 109 34.75 -0.41 -3.90
N VAL A 110 34.35 0.21 -5.00
CA VAL A 110 34.72 -0.26 -6.35
C VAL A 110 36.23 -0.17 -6.56
N ALA A 111 36.87 0.91 -6.12
CA ALA A 111 38.31 1.10 -6.22
C ALA A 111 39.10 0.09 -5.36
N GLN A 112 38.63 -0.23 -4.16
CA GLN A 112 39.34 -1.12 -3.24
C GLN A 112 39.04 -2.62 -3.47
N PHE A 113 37.80 -2.96 -3.85
CA PHE A 113 37.31 -4.35 -3.87
C PHE A 113 36.72 -4.79 -5.20
N GLY A 114 36.68 -3.90 -6.19
CA GLY A 114 36.03 -4.16 -7.47
C GLY A 114 34.51 -3.94 -7.44
N ASP A 115 33.97 -3.75 -8.63
CA ASP A 115 32.54 -3.50 -8.87
C ASP A 115 31.74 -4.80 -8.82
N LEU A 116 30.45 -4.68 -8.49
CA LEU A 116 29.48 -5.76 -8.76
C LEU A 116 28.85 -5.50 -10.13
N ARG A 117 28.61 -6.57 -10.91
CA ARG A 117 28.07 -6.47 -12.29
C ARG A 117 26.84 -5.57 -12.36
N ASP A 118 25.91 -5.72 -11.42
CA ASP A 118 24.64 -4.99 -11.44
C ASP A 118 24.74 -3.61 -10.79
N SER A 119 25.69 -3.41 -9.87
CA SER A 119 25.94 -2.09 -9.24
C SER A 119 26.31 -1.02 -10.26
N ARG A 120 27.11 -1.36 -11.27
CA ARG A 120 27.49 -0.40 -12.32
C ARG A 120 26.29 0.07 -13.13
N ALA A 121 25.46 -0.88 -13.57
CA ALA A 121 24.27 -0.58 -14.36
C ALA A 121 23.33 0.31 -13.56
N LEU A 122 23.03 -0.06 -12.31
CA LEU A 122 22.15 0.72 -11.42
C LEU A 122 22.67 2.13 -11.16
N ARG A 123 23.99 2.31 -10.93
CA ARG A 123 24.57 3.68 -10.78
C ARG A 123 24.41 4.55 -12.01
N GLN A 124 24.26 3.97 -13.20
CA GLN A 124 24.12 4.72 -14.44
C GLN A 124 22.66 4.95 -14.84
N SER A 125 21.83 3.90 -14.71
CA SER A 125 20.44 3.90 -15.18
C SER A 125 19.43 4.40 -14.15
N ASP A 126 19.72 4.25 -12.85
CA ASP A 126 18.77 4.56 -11.79
C ASP A 126 19.00 5.99 -11.23
N PRO A 127 18.04 6.93 -11.43
CA PRO A 127 18.19 8.30 -10.97
C PRO A 127 18.13 8.41 -9.44
N MET A 128 17.39 7.56 -8.75
CA MET A 128 17.27 7.58 -7.29
C MET A 128 18.56 7.12 -6.63
N VAL A 129 19.19 6.07 -7.17
CA VAL A 129 20.51 5.61 -6.72
C VAL A 129 21.55 6.71 -6.91
N ARG A 130 21.59 7.36 -8.07
CA ARG A 130 22.53 8.47 -8.32
C ARG A 130 22.33 9.63 -7.36
N GLN A 131 21.08 10.01 -7.12
CA GLN A 131 20.76 11.12 -6.23
C GLN A 131 21.05 10.78 -4.77
N ALA A 132 20.87 9.52 -4.35
CA ALA A 132 21.28 9.05 -3.02
C ALA A 132 22.81 9.13 -2.84
N PHE A 133 23.58 8.71 -3.85
CA PHE A 133 25.04 8.89 -3.84
C PHE A 133 25.47 10.36 -3.80
N ALA A 134 24.80 11.24 -4.55
CA ALA A 134 25.15 12.65 -4.64
C ALA A 134 24.78 13.47 -3.40
N THR A 135 23.64 13.16 -2.77
CA THR A 135 23.10 13.95 -1.65
C THR A 135 23.46 13.37 -0.29
N GLY A 136 23.81 12.09 -0.21
CA GLY A 136 23.95 11.37 1.05
C GLY A 136 22.65 11.25 1.83
N LYS A 137 21.49 11.47 1.20
CA LYS A 137 20.15 11.40 1.82
C LYS A 137 19.28 10.34 1.16
N PRO A 138 18.36 9.69 1.92
CA PRO A 138 17.38 8.78 1.35
C PRO A 138 16.56 9.45 0.24
N GLN A 139 16.37 8.73 -0.87
CA GLN A 139 15.52 9.13 -1.98
C GLN A 139 14.32 8.20 -2.07
N THR A 140 13.17 8.75 -2.47
CA THR A 140 11.92 7.99 -2.57
C THR A 140 11.16 8.45 -3.81
N ASP A 141 10.69 7.48 -4.58
CA ASP A 141 9.87 7.68 -5.77
C ASP A 141 8.65 6.76 -5.72
N ASP A 142 7.46 7.34 -5.62
CA ASP A 142 6.19 6.61 -5.63
C ASP A 142 5.62 6.63 -7.06
N ARG A 143 5.73 5.49 -7.75
CA ARG A 143 5.30 5.31 -9.14
C ARG A 143 3.87 4.76 -9.24
N GLY A 144 3.09 4.79 -8.16
CA GLY A 144 1.71 4.33 -8.12
C GLY A 144 1.55 2.80 -8.00
N ASP A 145 2.27 2.03 -8.79
CA ASP A 145 2.27 0.56 -8.71
C ASP A 145 3.41 0.01 -7.83
N TYR A 146 4.49 0.78 -7.69
CA TYR A 146 5.66 0.44 -6.90
C TYR A 146 6.21 1.68 -6.20
N LEU A 147 6.72 1.47 -5.00
CA LEU A 147 7.49 2.42 -4.23
C LEU A 147 8.97 2.06 -4.36
N HIS A 148 9.77 2.96 -4.91
CA HIS A 148 11.21 2.77 -5.06
C HIS A 148 11.95 3.68 -4.06
N ILE A 149 12.86 3.10 -3.28
CA ILE A 149 13.63 3.80 -2.26
C ILE A 149 15.11 3.52 -2.44
N ALA A 150 15.93 4.57 -2.40
CA ALA A 150 17.38 4.47 -2.41
C ALA A 150 17.93 5.03 -1.09
N TYR A 151 18.42 4.14 -0.22
CA TYR A 151 18.96 4.48 1.08
C TYR A 151 20.49 4.52 1.04
N PRO A 152 21.14 5.68 1.30
CA PRO A 152 22.60 5.78 1.30
C PRO A 152 23.19 5.23 2.61
N ALA A 153 24.13 4.31 2.47
CA ALA A 153 24.97 3.85 3.57
C ALA A 153 26.21 4.74 3.67
N LEU A 154 26.34 5.47 4.79
CA LEU A 154 27.46 6.37 5.03
C LEU A 154 28.61 5.67 5.74
N PHE A 155 29.85 6.03 5.40
CA PHE A 155 31.01 5.60 6.16
C PHE A 155 30.97 6.18 7.58
N ARG A 156 31.14 5.30 8.55
CA ARG A 156 31.39 5.66 9.95
C ARG A 156 32.87 5.47 10.26
N GLN A 157 33.33 6.04 11.37
CA GLN A 157 34.72 5.92 11.79
C GLN A 157 35.22 4.46 11.90
N PRO A 158 34.43 3.49 12.43
CA PRO A 158 34.84 2.09 12.45
C PRO A 158 34.97 1.44 11.06
N CYS A 159 34.25 1.94 10.04
CA CYS A 159 34.30 1.39 8.69
C CYS A 159 35.70 1.53 8.08
N LEU A 160 36.45 2.57 8.47
CA LEU A 160 37.77 2.87 7.93
C LEU A 160 38.85 1.89 8.40
N ALA A 161 38.57 1.04 9.39
CA ALA A 161 39.46 -0.03 9.81
C ALA A 161 39.74 -1.04 8.68
N CYS A 162 38.75 -1.26 7.81
CA CYS A 162 38.84 -2.16 6.66
C CYS A 162 38.68 -1.42 5.31
N HIS A 163 37.89 -0.35 5.26
CA HIS A 163 37.65 0.47 4.08
C HIS A 163 38.58 1.69 4.07
N THR A 164 39.87 1.47 3.85
CA THR A 164 40.92 2.49 4.00
C THR A 164 40.83 3.64 3.00
N GLN A 165 40.13 3.45 1.89
CA GLN A 165 39.89 4.49 0.88
C GLN A 165 38.61 5.28 1.14
N GLY A 166 37.82 4.92 2.16
CA GLY A 166 36.60 5.65 2.51
C GLY A 166 36.87 6.91 3.33
N ILE A 167 35.91 7.82 3.34
CA ILE A 167 35.93 9.04 4.16
C ILE A 167 34.65 9.07 4.99
N VAL A 168 34.77 9.34 6.28
CA VAL A 168 33.60 9.42 7.19
C VAL A 168 32.59 10.44 6.66
N GLY A 169 31.32 10.05 6.60
CA GLY A 169 30.23 10.87 6.08
C GLY A 169 30.01 10.77 4.57
N GLU A 170 30.92 10.15 3.81
CA GLU A 170 30.69 9.84 2.40
C GLU A 170 29.88 8.55 2.22
N VAL A 171 29.22 8.43 1.07
CA VAL A 171 28.36 7.29 0.75
C VAL A 171 29.22 6.09 0.34
N ALA A 172 29.29 5.08 1.20
CA ALA A 172 29.94 3.80 0.95
C ALA A 172 29.18 2.95 -0.09
N GLY A 173 27.86 3.04 -0.07
CA GLY A 173 26.98 2.32 -0.99
C GLY A 173 25.54 2.80 -0.86
N VAL A 174 24.66 2.29 -1.71
CA VAL A 174 23.23 2.58 -1.68
C VAL A 174 22.47 1.27 -1.67
N VAL A 175 21.54 1.11 -0.74
CA VAL A 175 20.57 0.01 -0.73
C VAL A 175 19.33 0.49 -1.46
N ALA A 176 19.09 -0.06 -2.65
CA ALA A 176 17.90 0.23 -3.45
C ALA A 176 16.84 -0.84 -3.17
N VAL A 177 15.66 -0.41 -2.73
CA VAL A 177 14.53 -1.27 -2.40
C VAL A 177 13.35 -0.90 -3.27
N THR A 178 12.78 -1.88 -3.96
CA THR A 178 11.52 -1.71 -4.69
C THR A 178 10.44 -2.52 -3.99
N TYR A 179 9.39 -1.82 -3.57
CA TYR A 179 8.25 -2.40 -2.88
C TYR A 179 7.02 -2.29 -3.79
N PRO A 180 6.27 -3.37 -4.04
CA PRO A 180 5.08 -3.27 -4.87
C PRO A 180 3.92 -2.76 -4.02
N ASN A 181 3.22 -1.73 -4.49
CA ASN A 181 2.19 -1.07 -3.69
C ASN A 181 1.03 -2.02 -3.36
N ASN A 182 0.83 -3.07 -4.14
CA ASN A 182 -0.14 -4.15 -3.89
C ASN A 182 0.18 -4.98 -2.63
N ALA A 183 1.44 -5.15 -2.22
CA ALA A 183 1.81 -5.95 -1.05
C ALA A 183 1.43 -5.28 0.28
N ILE A 184 1.08 -3.99 0.27
CA ILE A 184 0.56 -3.24 1.42
C ILE A 184 -0.98 -3.22 1.44
N VAL A 185 -1.63 -3.71 0.38
CA VAL A 185 -3.10 -3.71 0.25
C VAL A 185 -3.74 -4.89 0.98
N GLU A 186 -2.99 -5.95 1.25
CA GLU A 186 -3.55 -7.23 1.68
C GLU A 186 -4.10 -7.24 3.12
N PRO A 187 -3.47 -6.58 4.11
CA PRO A 187 -4.08 -6.43 5.44
C PRO A 187 -5.32 -5.52 5.44
N ARG A 188 -5.45 -4.64 4.45
CA ARG A 188 -6.47 -3.58 4.39
C ARG A 188 -7.81 -4.08 3.85
N ARG A 189 -7.80 -5.02 2.90
CA ARG A 189 -9.03 -5.66 2.41
C ARG A 189 -9.74 -6.44 3.51
N GLN A 190 -9.01 -7.07 4.43
CA GLN A 190 -9.60 -7.85 5.53
C GLN A 190 -10.23 -6.98 6.64
N ALA A 191 -9.77 -5.74 6.83
CA ALA A 191 -10.34 -4.84 7.85
C ALA A 191 -11.56 -4.04 7.34
N MET A 192 -11.57 -3.59 6.08
CA MET A 192 -12.70 -2.81 5.53
C MET A 192 -13.85 -3.67 4.98
N LEU A 193 -13.57 -4.87 4.47
CA LEU A 193 -14.60 -5.76 3.92
C LEU A 193 -15.70 -6.16 4.93
N PRO A 194 -15.41 -6.55 6.19
CA PRO A 194 -16.47 -6.88 7.14
C PRO A 194 -17.31 -5.66 7.53
N LEU A 195 -16.72 -4.46 7.61
CA LEU A 195 -17.47 -3.22 7.88
C LEU A 195 -18.41 -2.89 6.71
N LEU A 196 -17.93 -3.01 5.48
CA LEU A 196 -18.74 -2.79 4.28
C LEU A 196 -19.84 -3.86 4.13
N LEU A 197 -19.54 -5.13 4.42
CA LEU A 197 -20.53 -6.21 4.44
C LEU A 197 -21.60 -5.99 5.53
N PHE A 198 -21.22 -5.47 6.69
CA PHE A 198 -22.18 -5.12 7.74
C PHE A 198 -23.17 -4.04 7.27
N PHE A 199 -22.71 -3.00 6.57
CA PHE A 199 -23.62 -1.98 6.03
C PHE A 199 -24.43 -2.44 4.81
N VAL A 200 -23.83 -3.20 3.89
CA VAL A 200 -24.49 -3.63 2.65
C VAL A 200 -25.42 -4.82 2.87
N VAL A 201 -25.10 -5.74 3.79
CA VAL A 201 -25.91 -6.95 4.06
C VAL A 201 -26.73 -6.78 5.33
N GLY A 202 -26.15 -6.24 6.39
CA GLY A 202 -26.85 -6.10 7.69
C GLY A 202 -28.05 -5.16 7.62
N PHE A 203 -27.95 -4.05 6.90
CA PHE A 203 -29.05 -3.09 6.75
C PHE A 203 -30.28 -3.65 5.98
N PRO A 204 -30.14 -4.28 4.79
CA PRO A 204 -31.28 -4.90 4.13
C PRO A 204 -31.84 -6.10 4.88
N VAL A 205 -31.01 -6.86 5.61
CA VAL A 205 -31.51 -7.95 6.49
C VAL A 205 -32.36 -7.38 7.63
N ALA A 206 -31.95 -6.27 8.25
CA ALA A 206 -32.74 -5.59 9.28
C ALA A 206 -34.06 -5.00 8.72
N MET A 207 -34.03 -4.44 7.52
CA MET A 207 -35.24 -4.01 6.81
C MET A 207 -36.17 -5.18 6.46
N LEU A 208 -35.62 -6.29 5.98
CA LEU A 208 -36.39 -7.50 5.67
C LEU A 208 -36.99 -8.11 6.95
N ALA A 209 -36.24 -8.14 8.05
CA ALA A 209 -36.71 -8.63 9.34
C ALA A 209 -37.86 -7.77 9.88
N THR A 210 -37.72 -6.45 9.86
CA THR A 210 -38.80 -5.53 10.28
C THR A 210 -40.03 -5.65 9.36
N TYR A 211 -39.82 -5.84 8.05
CA TYR A 211 -40.89 -6.10 7.09
C TYR A 211 -41.65 -7.41 7.37
N LEU A 212 -40.95 -8.50 7.66
CA LEU A 212 -41.57 -9.79 7.98
C LEU A 212 -42.29 -9.75 9.33
N LEU A 213 -41.71 -9.10 10.34
CA LEU A 213 -42.31 -8.92 11.67
C LEU A 213 -43.60 -8.08 11.62
N THR A 214 -43.61 -7.00 10.82
CA THR A 214 -44.82 -6.18 10.64
C THR A 214 -45.89 -6.87 9.77
N ARG A 215 -45.50 -7.78 8.88
CA ARG A 215 -46.43 -8.60 8.10
C ARG A 215 -47.03 -9.75 8.90
N GLY A 216 -46.30 -10.36 9.83
CA GLY A 216 -46.75 -11.48 10.65
C GLY A 216 -47.66 -11.10 11.82
N ASN A 217 -47.72 -9.82 12.19
CA ASN A 217 -48.62 -9.27 13.21
C ASN A 217 -49.99 -8.80 12.66
N HIS A 218 -50.31 -9.15 11.41
CA HIS A 218 -51.59 -8.91 10.74
C HIS A 218 -52.19 -10.23 10.27
#